data_AF-A0A1R1CCF9-F1
#
_entry.id   AF-A0A1R1CCF9-F1
#
_cell.length_a   1.000
_cell.length_b   1.000
_cell.length_c   1.000
_cell.angle_alpha   90.00
_cell.angle_beta   90.00
_cell.angle_gamma   90.00
#
_symmetry.space_group_name_H-M   'P 1'
#
loop_
_entity.id
_entity.type
_entity.pdbx_description
1 polymer ?
#
loop_
_entity_poly.entity_id
_entity_poly.type
_entity_poly.pdbx_seq_one_letter_code
_entity_poly.pdbx_strand_id
1 'polypeptide(L)'
;MKDKVYLDRSKRKYKGNLHLHTTWSDGSQEAADVVSAFKAKGYDFISITDHDVFARTAAFDTESFTVLPGMERGGLNLVPDEDPGYHFGVLDDPTIKSEKERFDHLQTFEVPIPWEGQQSPQKLIDEMKAHGNLVIFNHPEWHLTRFEDMVQYDGFFAIEIYNHATEWTTSSSYGAAYWDHALQNGKRVYGIAADDSHDHDPNCKISEYGGGWVSVEAEELSQQGIISALKNGQFYSSSGPEIFDFRVVDGFVHVECSPCQYIMFKAFPLRGPFHVEREKGELLTSGSMVIQKGMNYIRVECVDEKGRIAWSNPIFVADLAEEDEQ
;
A
#
# COMPACT_ATOMS: atom_id res chain seq x y z
N MET A 1 -24.65 0.31 15.92
CA MET A 1 -23.35 0.32 15.22
C MET A 1 -23.59 1.10 13.94
N LYS A 2 -22.82 2.16 13.70
CA LYS A 2 -23.12 3.05 12.57
C LYS A 2 -22.79 2.40 11.22
N ASP A 3 -23.67 2.64 10.25
CA ASP A 3 -23.40 2.34 8.85
C ASP A 3 -22.25 3.21 8.33
N LYS A 4 -21.42 2.64 7.46
CA LYS A 4 -20.28 3.36 6.87
C LYS A 4 -19.89 2.76 5.54
N VAL A 5 -19.75 3.60 4.52
CA VAL A 5 -19.22 3.23 3.22
C VAL A 5 -17.71 3.50 3.21
N TYR A 6 -16.92 2.50 2.84
CA TYR A 6 -15.46 2.60 2.70
C TYR A 6 -15.06 2.70 1.23
N LEU A 7 -15.75 1.96 0.36
CA LEU A 7 -15.66 2.02 -1.09
C LEU A 7 -17.07 1.92 -1.67
N ASP A 8 -17.37 2.76 -2.64
CA ASP A 8 -18.65 2.84 -3.34
C ASP A 8 -18.47 2.43 -4.80
N ARG A 9 -19.20 1.39 -5.23
CA ARG A 9 -19.25 0.91 -6.62
C ARG A 9 -19.51 2.04 -7.64
N SER A 10 -20.29 3.04 -7.28
CA SER A 10 -20.70 4.12 -8.19
C SER A 10 -19.64 5.21 -8.36
N LYS A 11 -18.65 5.25 -7.46
CA LYS A 11 -17.58 6.26 -7.50
C LYS A 11 -16.40 5.80 -8.33
N ARG A 12 -15.75 6.78 -8.95
CA ARG A 12 -14.54 6.55 -9.74
C ARG A 12 -13.41 6.11 -8.82
N LYS A 13 -12.66 5.12 -9.27
CA LYS A 13 -11.43 4.65 -8.64
C LYS A 13 -10.28 4.84 -9.63
N TYR A 14 -9.12 5.21 -9.11
CA TYR A 14 -7.91 5.47 -9.85
C TYR A 14 -6.87 4.40 -9.52
N LYS A 15 -6.35 3.72 -10.54
CA LYS A 15 -5.33 2.69 -10.37
C LYS A 15 -3.95 3.31 -10.27
N GLY A 16 -3.18 2.95 -9.25
CA GLY A 16 -1.87 3.52 -9.03
C GLY A 16 -0.80 2.55 -8.57
N ASN A 17 0.45 2.86 -8.90
CA ASN A 17 1.62 2.20 -8.33
C ASN A 17 2.38 3.17 -7.41
N LEU A 18 2.80 2.72 -6.24
CA LEU A 18 3.44 3.55 -5.22
C LEU A 18 4.94 3.25 -5.05
N HIS A 19 5.49 2.27 -5.78
CA HIS A 19 6.86 1.83 -5.62
C HIS A 19 7.44 1.35 -6.96
N LEU A 20 8.41 2.09 -7.50
CA LEU A 20 9.14 1.78 -8.74
C LEU A 20 10.41 2.64 -8.84
N HIS A 21 11.33 2.20 -9.70
CA HIS A 21 12.62 2.85 -9.92
C HIS A 21 12.87 3.18 -11.38
N THR A 22 13.79 4.12 -11.62
CA THR A 22 14.18 4.61 -12.94
C THR A 22 15.70 4.76 -13.01
N THR A 23 16.22 5.28 -14.13
CA THR A 23 17.64 5.62 -14.26
C THR A 23 18.11 6.77 -13.36
N TRP A 24 17.23 7.38 -12.56
CA TRP A 24 17.64 8.35 -11.54
C TRP A 24 18.26 7.68 -10.30
N SER A 25 18.06 6.38 -10.12
CA SER A 25 18.78 5.56 -9.16
C SER A 25 19.36 4.31 -9.83
N ASP A 26 18.82 3.12 -9.57
CA ASP A 26 19.33 1.82 -10.04
C ASP A 26 18.39 1.10 -11.01
N GLY A 27 17.27 1.71 -11.40
CA GLY A 27 16.41 1.23 -12.46
C GLY A 27 17.06 1.32 -13.85
N SER A 28 16.66 0.43 -14.75
CA SER A 28 17.26 0.30 -16.09
C SER A 28 16.58 1.15 -17.17
N GLN A 29 15.47 1.84 -16.85
CA GLN A 29 14.67 2.60 -17.82
C GLN A 29 14.51 4.06 -17.43
N GLU A 30 14.52 4.92 -18.45
CA GLU A 30 14.30 6.36 -18.28
C GLU A 30 12.88 6.63 -17.74
N ALA A 31 12.75 7.61 -16.85
CA ALA A 31 11.47 7.95 -16.22
C ALA A 31 10.31 8.15 -17.23
N ALA A 32 10.60 8.71 -18.41
CA ALA A 32 9.60 8.90 -19.47
C ALA A 32 9.09 7.57 -20.06
N ASP A 33 9.96 6.57 -20.19
CA ASP A 33 9.61 5.23 -20.70
C ASP A 33 8.81 4.46 -19.65
N VAL A 34 9.22 4.54 -18.37
CA VAL A 34 8.48 3.97 -17.25
C VAL A 34 7.05 4.54 -17.18
N VAL A 35 6.91 5.87 -17.17
CA VAL A 35 5.60 6.55 -17.21
C VAL A 35 4.76 6.07 -18.39
N SER A 36 5.37 5.97 -19.58
CA SER A 36 4.67 5.52 -20.79
C SER A 36 4.18 4.08 -20.67
N ALA A 37 4.98 3.19 -20.07
CA ALA A 37 4.60 1.80 -19.82
C ALA A 37 3.43 1.66 -18.84
N PHE A 38 3.43 2.43 -17.74
CA PHE A 38 2.32 2.44 -16.78
C PHE A 38 1.03 3.01 -17.39
N LYS A 39 1.11 4.11 -18.15
CA LYS A 39 -0.03 4.65 -18.92
C LYS A 39 -0.60 3.60 -19.89
N ALA A 40 0.25 2.89 -20.62
CA ALA A 40 -0.18 1.82 -21.54
C ALA A 40 -0.85 0.64 -20.83
N LYS A 41 -0.55 0.42 -19.54
CA LYS A 41 -1.18 -0.59 -18.68
C LYS A 41 -2.44 -0.08 -17.96
N GLY A 42 -2.88 1.14 -18.24
CA GLY A 42 -4.11 1.71 -17.69
C GLY A 42 -3.99 2.20 -16.25
N TYR A 43 -2.79 2.57 -15.80
CA TYR A 43 -2.62 3.28 -14.53
C TYR A 43 -3.00 4.75 -14.69
N ASP A 44 -3.67 5.29 -13.68
CA ASP A 44 -4.04 6.71 -13.58
C ASP A 44 -2.98 7.51 -12.81
N PHE A 45 -2.17 6.88 -11.97
CA PHE A 45 -1.07 7.57 -11.30
C PHE A 45 0.08 6.62 -10.96
N ILE A 46 1.26 7.20 -10.73
CA ILE A 46 2.39 6.49 -10.15
C ILE A 46 3.09 7.38 -9.12
N SER A 47 3.91 6.80 -8.26
CA SER A 47 5.00 7.52 -7.58
C SER A 47 6.31 7.02 -8.14
N ILE A 48 7.18 7.91 -8.62
CA ILE A 48 8.57 7.55 -8.97
C ILE A 48 9.34 7.58 -7.65
N THR A 49 9.88 6.44 -7.22
CA THR A 49 10.45 6.28 -5.89
C THR A 49 11.90 5.81 -5.94
N ASP A 50 12.67 6.37 -6.86
CA ASP A 50 14.11 6.11 -6.98
C ASP A 50 14.83 6.15 -5.62
N HIS A 51 15.79 5.24 -5.43
CA HIS A 51 16.58 5.14 -4.21
C HIS A 51 17.27 6.46 -3.88
N ASP A 52 16.91 7.03 -2.74
CA ASP A 52 17.57 8.18 -2.12
C ASP A 52 17.59 9.44 -3.02
N VAL A 53 16.68 9.51 -3.99
CA VAL A 53 16.48 10.62 -4.91
C VAL A 53 15.02 11.04 -4.90
N PHE A 54 14.72 12.24 -4.39
CA PHE A 54 13.34 12.72 -4.32
C PHE A 54 12.83 13.20 -5.68
N ALA A 55 11.92 12.44 -6.28
CA ALA A 55 11.28 12.81 -7.54
C ALA A 55 10.09 13.75 -7.27
N ARG A 56 10.23 15.05 -7.58
CA ARG A 56 9.13 16.02 -7.60
C ARG A 56 8.95 16.63 -8.99
N THR A 57 8.13 16.01 -9.84
CA THR A 57 7.91 16.50 -11.20
C THR A 57 6.44 16.48 -11.59
N ALA A 58 6.03 17.51 -12.34
CA ALA A 58 4.74 17.56 -13.03
C ALA A 58 4.92 17.41 -14.55
N ALA A 59 6.13 17.12 -15.03
CA ALA A 59 6.44 17.04 -16.47
C ALA A 59 5.69 15.91 -17.20
N PHE A 60 5.20 14.93 -16.43
CA PHE A 60 4.50 13.75 -16.93
C PHE A 60 2.98 13.81 -16.75
N ASP A 61 2.49 14.83 -16.04
CA ASP A 61 1.09 14.99 -15.70
C ASP A 61 0.25 15.30 -16.95
N THR A 62 -0.93 14.71 -17.02
CA THR A 62 -1.95 14.96 -18.02
C THR A 62 -3.32 15.00 -17.34
N GLU A 63 -4.38 15.31 -18.09
CA GLU A 63 -5.76 15.24 -17.57
C GLU A 63 -6.16 13.84 -17.07
N SER A 64 -5.43 12.81 -17.49
CA SER A 64 -5.72 11.40 -17.21
C SER A 64 -4.58 10.69 -16.48
N PHE A 65 -3.55 11.42 -16.04
CA PHE A 65 -2.41 10.83 -15.35
C PHE A 65 -1.70 11.81 -14.43
N THR A 66 -1.30 11.40 -13.23
CA THR A 66 -0.47 12.23 -12.35
C THR A 66 0.68 11.44 -11.74
N VAL A 67 1.83 12.10 -11.53
CA VAL A 67 2.95 11.56 -10.76
C VAL A 67 2.90 12.14 -9.35
N LEU A 68 2.82 11.26 -8.35
CA LEU A 68 2.97 11.63 -6.94
C LEU A 68 4.46 11.84 -6.64
N PRO A 69 4.83 12.92 -5.95
CA PRO A 69 6.22 13.11 -5.56
C PRO A 69 6.64 12.12 -4.48
N GLY A 70 7.82 11.52 -4.61
CA GLY A 70 8.31 10.53 -3.66
C GLY A 70 9.75 10.07 -3.88
N MET A 71 10.17 9.13 -3.04
CA MET A 71 11.44 8.39 -3.11
C MET A 71 11.32 7.12 -2.27
N GLU A 72 12.23 6.18 -2.47
CA GLU A 72 12.52 5.15 -1.47
C GLU A 72 13.76 5.57 -0.69
N ARG A 73 13.63 5.79 0.62
CA ARG A 73 14.79 6.04 1.50
C ARG A 73 15.32 4.71 2.01
N GLY A 74 16.52 4.36 1.55
CA GLY A 74 17.22 3.14 1.89
C GLY A 74 18.52 3.38 2.66
N GLY A 75 19.36 2.34 2.71
CA GLY A 75 20.70 2.41 3.29
C GLY A 75 20.75 2.54 4.82
N LEU A 76 19.66 2.25 5.53
CA LEU A 76 19.62 2.22 6.99
C LEU A 76 19.78 0.78 7.51
N ASN A 77 21.01 0.39 7.85
CA ASN A 77 21.33 -0.99 8.24
C ASN A 77 21.98 -1.03 9.64
N LEU A 78 21.69 -2.07 10.43
CA LEU A 78 22.30 -2.27 11.75
C LEU A 78 23.81 -2.49 11.65
N VAL A 79 24.22 -3.24 10.63
CA VAL A 79 25.62 -3.44 10.28
C VAL A 79 25.88 -2.62 9.01
N PRO A 80 26.78 -1.61 9.06
CA PRO A 80 27.10 -0.83 7.88
C PRO A 80 27.54 -1.73 6.72
N ASP A 81 26.99 -1.46 5.53
CA ASP A 81 27.32 -2.17 4.29
C ASP A 81 27.01 -3.69 4.26
N GLU A 82 26.08 -4.18 5.09
CA GLU A 82 25.50 -5.55 5.00
C GLU A 82 23.98 -5.54 4.72
N ASP A 83 23.49 -6.61 4.07
CA ASP A 83 22.13 -6.77 3.48
C ASP A 83 20.98 -7.16 4.45
N PRO A 84 20.94 -6.70 5.71
CA PRO A 84 19.62 -6.41 6.28
C PRO A 84 19.53 -5.04 6.96
N GLY A 85 18.44 -4.32 6.63
CA GLY A 85 18.16 -2.98 7.13
C GLY A 85 16.71 -2.55 6.91
N TYR A 86 16.50 -1.28 6.59
CA TYR A 86 15.16 -0.71 6.42
C TYR A 86 15.10 0.14 5.16
N HIS A 87 14.08 -0.13 4.34
CA HIS A 87 13.65 0.80 3.30
C HIS A 87 12.28 1.39 3.64
N PHE A 88 12.15 2.68 3.37
CA PHE A 88 10.91 3.41 3.55
C PHE A 88 10.50 4.09 2.26
N GLY A 89 9.32 3.76 1.75
CA GLY A 89 8.66 4.53 0.71
C GLY A 89 8.21 5.88 1.29
N VAL A 90 8.50 6.96 0.60
CA VAL A 90 8.19 8.32 1.03
C VAL A 90 7.34 8.98 -0.03
N LEU A 91 6.16 9.48 0.35
CA LEU A 91 5.24 10.17 -0.55
C LEU A 91 4.94 11.57 -0.01
N ASP A 92 5.05 12.61 -0.83
CA ASP A 92 4.72 13.98 -0.43
C ASP A 92 3.24 14.09 -0.06
N ASP A 93 2.96 14.68 1.10
CA ASP A 93 1.59 14.97 1.53
C ASP A 93 1.27 16.46 1.33
N PRO A 94 0.68 16.86 0.20
CA PRO A 94 0.34 18.27 -0.07
C PRO A 94 -0.84 18.76 0.79
N THR A 95 -1.51 17.89 1.57
CA THR A 95 -2.68 18.23 2.38
C THR A 95 -2.32 18.86 3.73
N ILE A 96 -1.03 18.88 4.08
CA ILE A 96 -0.54 19.40 5.35
C ILE A 96 0.50 20.50 5.15
N LYS A 97 0.66 21.34 6.19
CA LYS A 97 1.81 22.22 6.31
C LYS A 97 2.96 21.40 6.92
N SER A 98 4.08 21.29 6.21
CA SER A 98 5.28 20.63 6.71
C SER A 98 5.95 21.46 7.82
N GLU A 99 6.62 20.78 8.75
CA GLU A 99 7.40 21.41 9.82
C GLU A 99 8.77 21.88 9.32
N LYS A 100 9.32 21.14 8.36
CA LYS A 100 10.56 21.43 7.64
C LYS A 100 10.28 21.71 6.16
N GLU A 101 11.28 22.24 5.46
CA GLU A 101 11.21 22.48 4.01
C GLU A 101 10.96 21.19 3.24
N ARG A 102 10.06 21.20 2.26
CA ARG A 102 9.82 20.02 1.42
C ARG A 102 11.01 19.77 0.50
N PHE A 103 11.19 18.52 0.10
CA PHE A 103 12.29 18.13 -0.78
C PHE A 103 12.06 18.57 -2.23
N ASP A 104 13.15 18.94 -2.91
CA ASP A 104 13.17 19.38 -4.31
C ASP A 104 13.25 18.21 -5.29
N HIS A 105 12.97 18.48 -6.57
CA HIS A 105 13.13 17.49 -7.64
C HIS A 105 14.59 17.08 -7.80
N LEU A 106 14.83 15.76 -7.85
CA LEU A 106 16.15 15.15 -7.95
C LEU A 106 17.09 15.55 -6.80
N GLN A 107 16.51 15.90 -5.64
CA GLN A 107 17.30 16.06 -4.43
C GLN A 107 17.82 14.70 -4.00
N THR A 108 19.13 14.56 -3.92
CA THR A 108 19.81 13.34 -3.48
C THR A 108 20.12 13.38 -1.99
N PHE A 109 20.20 12.22 -1.37
CA PHE A 109 20.52 12.08 0.05
C PHE A 109 21.71 11.14 0.25
N GLU A 110 22.54 11.44 1.25
CA GLU A 110 23.69 10.60 1.56
C GLU A 110 23.27 9.22 2.10
N VAL A 111 24.05 8.22 1.68
CA VAL A 111 23.95 6.83 2.13
C VAL A 111 25.37 6.24 2.34
N PRO A 112 25.56 5.28 3.25
CA PRO A 112 24.54 4.71 4.14
C PRO A 112 24.08 5.71 5.22
N ILE A 113 22.83 5.56 5.68
CA ILE A 113 22.31 6.34 6.79
C ILE A 113 22.99 5.83 8.07
N PRO A 114 23.66 6.69 8.86
CA PRO A 114 24.36 6.25 10.06
C PRO A 114 23.42 5.54 11.05
N TRP A 115 23.79 4.31 11.43
CA TRP A 115 23.08 3.59 12.47
C TRP A 115 23.48 4.11 13.85
N GLU A 116 22.51 4.74 14.54
CA GLU A 116 22.72 5.30 15.87
C GLU A 116 22.17 4.41 17.00
N GLY A 117 21.63 3.24 16.67
CA GLY A 117 20.92 2.35 17.59
C GLY A 117 19.50 2.02 17.14
N GLN A 118 18.76 1.30 17.98
CA GLN A 118 17.41 0.80 17.69
C GLN A 118 16.37 1.90 17.42
N GLN A 119 16.66 3.15 17.73
CA GLN A 119 15.82 4.30 17.42
C GLN A 119 15.99 4.83 15.99
N SER A 120 16.99 4.37 15.24
CA SER A 120 17.32 4.92 13.92
C SER A 120 16.16 4.85 12.93
N PRO A 121 15.39 3.74 12.85
CA PRO A 121 14.21 3.70 11.97
C PRO A 121 13.12 4.69 12.40
N GLN A 122 12.86 4.83 13.70
CA GLN A 122 11.92 5.84 14.20
C GLN A 122 12.36 7.26 13.84
N LYS A 123 13.65 7.58 13.99
CA LYS A 123 14.19 8.90 13.64
C LYS A 123 14.00 9.22 12.16
N LEU A 124 14.24 8.24 11.28
CA LEU A 124 14.04 8.41 9.85
C LEU A 124 12.56 8.60 9.50
N ILE A 125 11.66 7.82 10.10
CA ILE A 125 10.20 8.01 9.95
C ILE A 125 9.79 9.42 10.40
N ASP A 126 10.21 9.86 11.59
CA ASP A 126 9.88 11.17 12.13
C ASP A 126 10.45 12.30 11.26
N GLU A 127 11.66 12.14 10.75
CA GLU A 127 12.28 13.09 9.84
C GLU A 127 11.47 13.24 8.55
N MET A 128 11.17 12.13 7.86
CA MET A 128 10.39 12.17 6.61
C MET A 128 9.02 12.82 6.83
N LYS A 129 8.37 12.55 7.96
CA LYS A 129 7.11 13.20 8.33
C LYS A 129 7.25 14.69 8.62
N ALA A 130 8.32 15.12 9.29
CA ALA A 130 8.58 16.54 9.54
C ALA A 130 8.74 17.31 8.21
N HIS A 131 9.27 16.67 7.17
CA HIS A 131 9.33 17.19 5.80
C HIS A 131 7.98 17.10 5.05
N GLY A 132 6.92 16.66 5.70
CA GLY A 132 5.56 16.64 5.16
C GLY A 132 5.24 15.43 4.29
N ASN A 133 5.82 14.27 4.58
CA ASN A 133 5.61 13.05 3.82
C ASN A 133 4.82 11.98 4.59
N LEU A 134 4.08 11.15 3.84
CA LEU A 134 3.66 9.83 4.28
C LEU A 134 4.84 8.87 4.18
N VAL A 135 4.90 7.90 5.09
CA VAL A 135 5.98 6.90 5.15
C VAL A 135 5.38 5.51 5.03
N ILE A 136 5.90 4.69 4.13
CA ILE A 136 5.51 3.30 3.89
C ILE A 136 6.66 2.41 4.32
N PHE A 137 6.38 1.36 5.08
CA PHE A 137 7.36 0.32 5.41
C PHE A 137 7.47 -0.63 4.22
N ASN A 138 8.52 -0.51 3.41
CA ASN A 138 8.66 -1.26 2.17
C ASN A 138 9.10 -2.71 2.44
N HIS A 139 8.63 -3.61 1.57
CA HIS A 139 8.96 -5.04 1.42
C HIS A 139 9.64 -5.70 2.65
N PRO A 140 8.97 -5.73 3.82
CA PRO A 140 9.62 -6.07 5.09
C PRO A 140 10.21 -7.49 5.13
N GLU A 141 9.62 -8.42 4.38
CA GLU A 141 10.13 -9.79 4.28
C GLU A 141 11.49 -9.86 3.54
N TRP A 142 11.64 -9.09 2.44
CA TRP A 142 12.88 -9.06 1.67
C TRP A 142 14.05 -8.48 2.47
N HIS A 143 13.80 -7.42 3.23
CA HIS A 143 14.80 -6.81 4.13
C HIS A 143 15.07 -7.59 5.42
N LEU A 144 14.45 -8.75 5.61
CA LEU A 144 14.56 -9.55 6.84
C LEU A 144 14.13 -8.76 8.09
N THR A 145 13.19 -7.81 7.92
CA THR A 145 12.59 -7.05 9.02
C THR A 145 11.92 -8.01 9.99
N ARG A 146 11.88 -7.67 11.29
CA ARG A 146 11.23 -8.52 12.29
C ARG A 146 9.79 -8.11 12.51
N PHE A 147 8.94 -9.04 12.94
CA PHE A 147 7.55 -8.71 13.30
C PHE A 147 7.48 -7.66 14.42
N GLU A 148 8.41 -7.71 15.36
CA GLU A 148 8.50 -6.76 16.47
C GLU A 148 8.74 -5.32 16.00
N ASP A 149 9.42 -5.14 14.86
CA ASP A 149 9.69 -3.81 14.30
C ASP A 149 8.39 -3.12 13.85
N MET A 150 7.40 -3.90 13.38
CA MET A 150 6.07 -3.37 13.03
C MET A 150 5.30 -2.83 14.24
N VAL A 151 5.67 -3.28 15.45
CA VAL A 151 5.07 -2.83 16.71
C VAL A 151 5.91 -1.73 17.35
N GLN A 152 7.24 -1.82 17.24
CA GLN A 152 8.20 -0.93 17.86
C GLN A 152 8.15 0.49 17.28
N TYR A 153 7.99 0.63 15.97
CA TYR A 153 8.01 1.93 15.30
C TYR A 153 6.61 2.48 15.08
N ASP A 154 6.48 3.81 15.13
CA ASP A 154 5.23 4.54 15.04
C ASP A 154 5.26 5.56 13.90
N GLY A 155 4.07 5.95 13.45
CA GLY A 155 3.90 7.09 12.57
C GLY A 155 3.99 6.80 11.07
N PHE A 156 4.34 5.58 10.66
CA PHE A 156 4.21 5.17 9.26
C PHE A 156 2.73 4.98 8.88
N PHE A 157 2.43 5.26 7.61
CA PHE A 157 1.09 5.25 7.02
C PHE A 157 0.66 3.83 6.61
N ALA A 158 1.56 3.07 6.01
CA ALA A 158 1.26 1.74 5.49
C ALA A 158 2.47 0.81 5.54
N ILE A 159 2.21 -0.48 5.35
CA ILE A 159 3.20 -1.53 5.12
C ILE A 159 3.00 -2.05 3.70
N GLU A 160 4.07 -2.27 2.95
CA GLU A 160 4.01 -2.98 1.67
C GLU A 160 3.74 -4.47 1.92
N ILE A 161 2.54 -4.92 1.56
CA ILE A 161 2.04 -6.28 1.81
C ILE A 161 2.19 -7.20 0.61
N TYR A 162 2.45 -6.62 -0.56
CA TYR A 162 2.80 -7.32 -1.78
C TYR A 162 3.77 -6.45 -2.58
N ASN A 163 4.95 -6.99 -2.82
CA ASN A 163 5.97 -6.38 -3.66
C ASN A 163 6.20 -7.31 -4.87
N HIS A 164 5.97 -6.81 -6.08
CA HIS A 164 5.99 -7.66 -7.26
C HIS A 164 7.40 -8.15 -7.61
N ALA A 165 8.42 -7.29 -7.56
CA ALA A 165 9.80 -7.67 -7.86
C ALA A 165 10.27 -8.83 -6.99
N THR A 166 10.04 -8.75 -5.67
CA THR A 166 10.47 -9.76 -4.70
C THR A 166 9.70 -11.09 -4.80
N GLU A 167 8.51 -11.11 -5.40
CA GLU A 167 7.75 -12.35 -5.64
C GLU A 167 8.54 -13.34 -6.49
N TRP A 168 9.21 -12.85 -7.52
CA TRP A 168 9.89 -13.69 -8.50
C TRP A 168 11.41 -13.66 -8.41
N THR A 169 12.02 -12.63 -7.79
CA THR A 169 13.48 -12.61 -7.57
C THR A 169 13.90 -13.44 -6.36
N THR A 170 13.10 -13.45 -5.29
CA THR A 170 13.48 -14.04 -3.99
C THR A 170 12.35 -14.82 -3.29
N SER A 171 11.13 -14.80 -3.83
CA SER A 171 9.94 -15.38 -3.20
C SER A 171 9.70 -14.86 -1.78
N SER A 172 9.94 -13.56 -1.57
CA SER A 172 9.86 -12.84 -0.28
C SER A 172 8.94 -11.61 -0.38
N SER A 173 7.79 -11.76 -1.04
CA SER A 173 6.87 -10.68 -1.38
C SER A 173 5.77 -10.43 -0.36
N TYR A 174 5.58 -11.32 0.62
CA TYR A 174 4.30 -11.45 1.32
C TYR A 174 4.32 -10.75 2.69
N GLY A 175 4.22 -9.43 2.67
CA GLY A 175 4.16 -8.57 3.87
C GLY A 175 2.85 -8.64 4.65
N ALA A 176 1.81 -9.36 4.19
CA ALA A 176 0.50 -9.37 4.86
C ALA A 176 0.54 -9.96 6.28
N ALA A 177 1.46 -10.88 6.58
CA ALA A 177 1.67 -11.37 7.94
C ALA A 177 2.25 -10.29 8.87
N TYR A 178 3.15 -9.44 8.35
CA TYR A 178 3.72 -8.31 9.08
C TYR A 178 2.64 -7.29 9.41
N TRP A 179 1.78 -7.02 8.43
CA TRP A 179 0.63 -6.15 8.61
C TRP A 179 -0.36 -6.70 9.64
N ASP A 180 -0.73 -7.99 9.56
CA ASP A 180 -1.59 -8.62 10.56
C ASP A 180 -0.96 -8.54 11.97
N HIS A 181 0.35 -8.74 12.10
CA HIS A 181 1.04 -8.60 13.39
C HIS A 181 0.94 -7.16 13.93
N ALA A 182 1.13 -6.14 13.09
CA ALA A 182 0.99 -4.74 13.48
C ALA A 182 -0.44 -4.43 13.96
N LEU A 183 -1.45 -4.85 13.18
CA LEU A 183 -2.87 -4.61 13.48
C LEU A 183 -3.31 -5.31 14.78
N GLN A 184 -2.87 -6.54 15.01
CA GLN A 184 -3.17 -7.29 16.24
C GLN A 184 -2.59 -6.62 17.49
N ASN A 185 -1.47 -5.90 17.34
CA ASN A 185 -0.84 -5.11 18.40
C ASN A 185 -1.31 -3.64 18.44
N GLY A 186 -2.45 -3.34 17.82
CA GLY A 186 -3.13 -2.05 17.96
C GLY A 186 -2.65 -0.96 17.01
N LYS A 187 -1.73 -1.25 16.08
CA LYS A 187 -1.36 -0.28 15.04
C LYS A 187 -2.55 -0.02 14.12
N ARG A 188 -2.70 1.24 13.70
CA ARG A 188 -3.74 1.68 12.77
C ARG A 188 -3.09 2.14 11.47
N VAL A 189 -2.63 1.17 10.70
CA VAL A 189 -1.85 1.37 9.47
C VAL A 189 -2.46 0.56 8.33
N TYR A 190 -2.30 1.02 7.10
CA TYR A 190 -2.84 0.34 5.92
C TYR A 190 -1.83 -0.64 5.30
N GLY A 191 -2.27 -1.39 4.29
CA GLY A 191 -1.43 -2.31 3.53
C GLY A 191 -1.46 -1.92 2.06
N ILE A 192 -0.29 -1.70 1.44
CA ILE A 192 -0.17 -1.35 0.02
C ILE A 192 0.45 -2.49 -0.79
N ALA A 193 0.05 -2.61 -2.05
CA ALA A 193 0.68 -3.49 -3.03
C ALA A 193 1.32 -2.64 -4.12
N ALA A 194 2.55 -2.95 -4.50
CA ALA A 194 3.29 -2.20 -5.51
C ALA A 194 4.26 -3.11 -6.29
N ASP A 195 4.92 -2.53 -7.29
CA ASP A 195 5.74 -3.32 -8.21
C ASP A 195 7.20 -3.42 -7.76
N ASP A 196 7.77 -2.31 -7.31
CA ASP A 196 9.20 -2.16 -7.01
C ASP A 196 10.08 -2.56 -8.22
N SER A 197 9.62 -2.10 -9.38
CA SER A 197 10.22 -2.44 -10.66
C SER A 197 11.54 -1.72 -10.87
N HIS A 198 12.57 -2.45 -11.26
CA HIS A 198 13.92 -1.96 -11.53
C HIS A 198 14.30 -2.22 -12.99
N ASP A 199 14.09 -3.45 -13.46
CA ASP A 199 14.55 -3.90 -14.76
C ASP A 199 13.39 -4.08 -15.74
N HIS A 200 13.72 -4.03 -17.03
CA HIS A 200 12.77 -4.37 -18.08
C HIS A 200 13.46 -5.05 -19.25
N ASP A 201 13.71 -6.35 -19.09
CA ASP A 201 14.11 -7.18 -20.22
C ASP A 201 12.87 -7.55 -21.04
N PRO A 202 12.73 -7.07 -22.30
CA PRO A 202 11.61 -7.44 -23.16
C PRO A 202 11.56 -8.93 -23.50
N ASN A 203 12.64 -9.68 -23.23
CA ASN A 203 12.69 -11.14 -23.38
C ASN A 203 12.30 -11.87 -22.09
N CYS A 204 12.23 -11.19 -20.96
CA CYS A 204 11.73 -11.77 -19.72
C CYS A 204 10.23 -12.05 -19.85
N LYS A 205 9.81 -13.25 -19.42
CA LYS A 205 8.39 -13.63 -19.43
C LYS A 205 7.61 -13.04 -18.26
N ILE A 206 8.32 -12.52 -17.26
CA ILE A 206 7.75 -11.87 -16.10
C ILE A 206 7.83 -10.37 -16.35
N SER A 207 6.67 -9.73 -16.34
CA SER A 207 6.60 -8.27 -16.50
C SER A 207 6.72 -7.64 -15.13
N GLU A 208 7.76 -6.85 -14.88
CA GLU A 208 7.91 -6.13 -13.60
C GLU A 208 6.82 -5.09 -13.35
N TYR A 209 6.19 -4.59 -14.42
CA TYR A 209 5.08 -3.65 -14.30
C TYR A 209 3.73 -4.35 -14.26
N GLY A 210 2.86 -3.88 -13.38
CA GLY A 210 1.46 -4.28 -13.33
C GLY A 210 1.17 -5.49 -12.47
N GLY A 211 2.06 -5.85 -11.54
CA GLY A 211 1.91 -7.00 -10.66
C GLY A 211 1.26 -6.67 -9.33
N GLY A 212 1.58 -5.52 -8.73
CA GLY A 212 0.97 -4.97 -7.52
C GLY A 212 0.47 -3.55 -7.75
N TRP A 213 -0.66 -3.17 -7.14
CA TRP A 213 -1.20 -1.82 -7.23
C TRP A 213 -2.16 -1.48 -6.10
N VAL A 214 -2.41 -0.18 -5.95
CA VAL A 214 -3.56 0.36 -5.22
C VAL A 214 -4.65 0.83 -6.17
N SER A 215 -5.89 0.85 -5.70
CA SER A 215 -7.04 1.42 -6.40
C SER A 215 -7.74 2.39 -5.46
N VAL A 216 -7.66 3.67 -5.78
CA VAL A 216 -7.99 4.78 -4.88
C VAL A 216 -9.30 5.44 -5.32
N GLU A 217 -10.29 5.46 -4.43
CA GLU A 217 -11.52 6.20 -4.62
C GLU A 217 -11.32 7.67 -4.23
N ALA A 218 -11.18 8.54 -5.22
CA ALA A 218 -10.99 9.98 -5.02
C ALA A 218 -11.98 10.79 -5.87
N GLU A 219 -12.27 12.03 -5.46
CA GLU A 219 -13.15 12.93 -6.22
C GLU A 219 -12.49 13.44 -7.51
N GLU A 220 -11.16 13.54 -7.52
CA GLU A 220 -10.38 14.03 -8.64
C GLU A 220 -9.03 13.32 -8.76
N LEU A 221 -8.49 13.29 -9.99
CA LEU A 221 -7.15 12.79 -10.27
C LEU A 221 -6.13 13.92 -10.09
N SER A 222 -5.80 14.20 -8.84
CA SER A 222 -4.77 15.18 -8.46
C SER A 222 -3.91 14.61 -7.35
N GLN A 223 -2.68 15.11 -7.17
CA GLN A 223 -1.82 14.73 -6.05
C GLN A 223 -2.56 14.90 -4.70
N GLN A 224 -3.27 16.01 -4.53
CA GLN A 224 -4.06 16.28 -3.32
C GLN A 224 -5.23 15.30 -3.15
N GLY A 225 -5.98 15.03 -4.21
CA GLY A 225 -7.13 14.11 -4.19
C GLY A 225 -6.72 12.68 -3.84
N ILE A 226 -5.68 12.18 -4.51
CA ILE A 226 -5.15 10.83 -4.29
C ILE A 226 -4.58 10.68 -2.88
N ILE A 227 -3.73 11.61 -2.41
CA ILE A 227 -3.16 11.54 -1.06
C ILE A 227 -4.24 11.66 0.02
N SER A 228 -5.23 12.53 -0.16
CA SER A 228 -6.36 12.65 0.78
C SER A 228 -7.12 11.33 0.91
N ALA A 229 -7.44 10.70 -0.22
CA ALA A 229 -8.14 9.42 -0.25
C ALA A 229 -7.31 8.29 0.38
N LEU A 230 -6.01 8.22 0.10
CA LEU A 230 -5.09 7.27 0.73
C LEU A 230 -5.10 7.42 2.25
N LYS A 231 -4.90 8.63 2.78
CA LYS A 231 -4.92 8.91 4.24
C LYS A 231 -6.23 8.52 4.91
N ASN A 232 -7.34 8.72 4.21
CA ASN A 232 -8.68 8.38 4.69
C ASN A 232 -9.04 6.89 4.53
N GLY A 233 -8.14 6.07 3.98
CA GLY A 233 -8.37 4.65 3.76
C GLY A 233 -9.38 4.35 2.64
N GLN A 234 -9.62 5.31 1.74
CA GLN A 234 -10.54 5.18 0.60
C GLN A 234 -9.86 4.49 -0.58
N PHE A 235 -9.28 3.32 -0.34
CA PHE A 235 -8.61 2.52 -1.36
C PHE A 235 -8.61 1.03 -0.97
N TYR A 236 -8.19 0.20 -1.93
CA TYR A 236 -7.79 -1.17 -1.67
C TYR A 236 -6.50 -1.49 -2.44
N SER A 237 -5.82 -2.56 -2.04
CA SER A 237 -4.59 -3.04 -2.69
C SER A 237 -4.89 -4.33 -3.45
N SER A 238 -4.16 -4.60 -4.54
CA SER A 238 -4.41 -5.80 -5.34
C SER A 238 -3.20 -6.24 -6.16
N SER A 239 -3.15 -7.54 -6.44
CA SER A 239 -2.31 -8.16 -7.46
C SER A 239 -3.10 -8.78 -8.61
N GLY A 240 -4.43 -8.62 -8.63
CA GLY A 240 -5.30 -9.19 -9.67
C GLY A 240 -6.74 -8.75 -9.55
N PRO A 241 -7.48 -9.22 -8.53
CA PRO A 241 -8.90 -8.95 -8.37
C PRO A 241 -9.22 -7.47 -8.11
N GLU A 242 -10.48 -7.08 -8.31
CA GLU A 242 -10.96 -5.73 -8.01
C GLU A 242 -12.00 -5.78 -6.88
N ILE A 243 -12.00 -4.77 -6.01
CA ILE A 243 -13.06 -4.54 -5.03
C ILE A 243 -13.90 -3.35 -5.53
N PHE A 244 -15.14 -3.63 -5.89
CA PHE A 244 -16.07 -2.62 -6.40
C PHE A 244 -16.72 -1.86 -5.25
N ASP A 245 -17.09 -2.58 -4.18
CA ASP A 245 -17.86 -2.04 -3.06
C ASP A 245 -17.39 -2.64 -1.74
N PHE A 246 -17.31 -1.82 -0.69
CA PHE A 246 -16.96 -2.24 0.66
C PHE A 246 -17.62 -1.33 1.69
N ARG A 247 -18.51 -1.89 2.52
CA ARG A 247 -19.32 -1.10 3.45
C ARG A 247 -19.78 -1.89 4.67
N VAL A 248 -20.18 -1.16 5.70
CA VAL A 248 -20.92 -1.65 6.86
C VAL A 248 -22.35 -1.16 6.75
N VAL A 249 -23.30 -2.08 6.78
CA VAL A 249 -24.74 -1.80 6.80
C VAL A 249 -25.42 -2.77 7.77
N ASP A 250 -26.26 -2.27 8.67
CA ASP A 250 -27.06 -3.07 9.60
C ASP A 250 -26.21 -4.07 10.44
N GLY A 251 -24.97 -3.69 10.78
CA GLY A 251 -24.03 -4.52 11.54
C GLY A 251 -23.34 -5.64 10.74
N PHE A 252 -23.47 -5.64 9.42
CA PHE A 252 -22.75 -6.54 8.51
C PHE A 252 -21.67 -5.80 7.74
N VAL A 253 -20.51 -6.43 7.57
CA VAL A 253 -19.52 -6.03 6.57
C VAL A 253 -19.90 -6.71 5.25
N HIS A 254 -20.01 -5.92 4.19
CA HIS A 254 -20.28 -6.38 2.83
C HIS A 254 -19.12 -6.03 1.91
N VAL A 255 -18.79 -6.95 1.00
CA VAL A 255 -17.83 -6.73 -0.08
C VAL A 255 -18.44 -7.18 -1.40
N GLU A 256 -18.23 -6.40 -2.46
CA GLU A 256 -18.44 -6.81 -3.85
C GLU A 256 -17.10 -6.75 -4.59
N CYS A 257 -16.79 -7.79 -5.35
CA CYS A 257 -15.51 -7.92 -6.02
C CYS A 257 -15.64 -8.54 -7.42
N SER A 258 -14.56 -8.49 -8.20
CA SER A 258 -14.42 -9.30 -9.40
C SER A 258 -14.53 -10.80 -9.07
N PRO A 259 -14.82 -11.68 -10.04
CA PRO A 259 -14.94 -13.12 -9.79
C PRO A 259 -13.72 -13.71 -9.05
N CYS A 260 -13.98 -14.32 -7.88
CA CYS A 260 -12.98 -14.90 -6.99
C CYS A 260 -13.32 -16.35 -6.65
N GLN A 261 -12.32 -17.22 -6.52
CA GLN A 261 -12.53 -18.61 -6.08
C GLN A 261 -12.90 -18.67 -4.59
N TYR A 262 -12.44 -17.72 -3.77
CA TYR A 262 -12.87 -17.59 -2.38
C TYR A 262 -12.74 -16.15 -1.87
N ILE A 263 -13.46 -15.87 -0.79
CA ILE A 263 -13.39 -14.61 -0.05
C ILE A 263 -13.16 -14.93 1.43
N MET A 264 -12.11 -14.38 2.02
CA MET A 264 -11.76 -14.56 3.42
C MET A 264 -11.96 -13.26 4.19
N PHE A 265 -12.80 -13.29 5.22
CA PHE A 265 -12.91 -12.20 6.17
C PHE A 265 -11.94 -12.42 7.32
N LYS A 266 -10.86 -11.64 7.36
CA LYS A 266 -9.86 -11.71 8.43
C LYS A 266 -10.27 -10.74 9.53
N ALA A 267 -10.49 -11.29 10.71
CA ALA A 267 -10.86 -10.54 11.89
C ALA A 267 -9.99 -10.99 13.07
N PHE A 268 -9.88 -10.12 14.07
CA PHE A 268 -9.13 -10.37 15.29
C PHE A 268 -9.86 -9.76 16.48
N PRO A 269 -9.81 -10.35 17.69
CA PRO A 269 -9.29 -11.67 18.05
C PRO A 269 -10.18 -12.85 17.62
N LEU A 270 -11.40 -12.57 17.13
CA LEU A 270 -12.30 -13.61 16.64
C LEU A 270 -12.01 -13.92 15.17
N ARG A 271 -12.10 -15.21 14.79
CA ARG A 271 -11.93 -15.63 13.39
C ARG A 271 -13.16 -15.27 12.56
N GLY A 272 -12.95 -14.57 11.44
CA GLY A 272 -14.01 -14.33 10.46
C GLY A 272 -14.25 -15.51 9.51
N PRO A 273 -15.35 -15.49 8.75
CA PRO A 273 -15.74 -16.61 7.87
C PRO A 273 -14.85 -16.74 6.63
N PHE A 274 -14.76 -17.98 6.15
CA PHE A 274 -14.21 -18.35 4.84
C PHE A 274 -15.36 -18.69 3.89
N HIS A 275 -15.52 -17.91 2.82
CA HIS A 275 -16.54 -18.14 1.80
C HIS A 275 -15.93 -18.76 0.55
N VAL A 276 -16.51 -19.87 0.12
CA VAL A 276 -16.20 -20.57 -1.15
C VAL A 276 -17.46 -21.25 -1.62
N GLU A 277 -17.72 -21.29 -2.92
CA GLU A 277 -18.80 -22.12 -3.45
C GLU A 277 -18.34 -23.57 -3.59
N ARG A 278 -19.12 -24.53 -3.08
CA ARG A 278 -18.73 -25.95 -3.01
C ARG A 278 -19.59 -26.89 -3.85
N GLU A 279 -20.79 -26.46 -4.26
CA GLU A 279 -21.73 -27.33 -4.96
C GLU A 279 -21.60 -27.23 -6.48
N LYS A 280 -21.55 -26.00 -6.99
CA LYS A 280 -21.51 -25.71 -8.44
C LYS A 280 -20.14 -25.33 -8.95
N GLY A 281 -19.21 -24.97 -8.06
CA GLY A 281 -17.90 -24.45 -8.44
C GLY A 281 -17.95 -23.09 -9.13
N GLU A 282 -18.99 -22.30 -8.86
CA GLU A 282 -19.10 -20.92 -9.36
C GLU A 282 -18.16 -19.99 -8.60
N LEU A 283 -17.66 -18.96 -9.28
CA LEU A 283 -16.86 -17.91 -8.65
C LEU A 283 -17.75 -16.96 -7.84
N LEU A 284 -17.25 -16.53 -6.69
CA LEU A 284 -17.88 -15.54 -5.84
C LEU A 284 -17.61 -14.13 -6.36
N THR A 285 -18.63 -13.29 -6.35
CA THR A 285 -18.55 -11.85 -6.68
C THR A 285 -18.94 -10.95 -5.52
N SER A 286 -19.35 -11.55 -4.39
CA SER A 286 -19.67 -10.83 -3.16
C SER A 286 -19.56 -11.75 -1.95
N GLY A 287 -19.45 -11.15 -0.77
CA GLY A 287 -19.42 -11.83 0.52
C GLY A 287 -19.90 -10.92 1.63
N SER A 288 -20.29 -11.50 2.77
CA SER A 288 -20.63 -10.71 3.96
C SER A 288 -20.37 -11.45 5.25
N MET A 289 -20.11 -10.71 6.32
CA MET A 289 -20.02 -11.23 7.68
C MET A 289 -20.72 -10.32 8.68
N VAL A 290 -21.29 -10.91 9.73
CA VAL A 290 -21.78 -10.16 10.89
C VAL A 290 -20.60 -9.67 11.73
N ILE A 291 -20.66 -8.42 12.19
CA ILE A 291 -19.67 -7.87 13.12
C ILE A 291 -20.01 -8.38 14.53
N GLN A 292 -19.09 -9.11 15.13
CA GLN A 292 -19.29 -9.67 16.46
C GLN A 292 -18.64 -8.80 17.53
N LYS A 293 -19.30 -8.71 18.69
CA LYS A 293 -18.75 -8.01 19.86
C LYS A 293 -17.39 -8.60 20.22
N GLY A 294 -16.41 -7.72 20.46
CA GLY A 294 -15.05 -8.10 20.83
C GLY A 294 -14.08 -8.21 19.67
N MET A 295 -14.52 -8.10 18.41
CA MET A 295 -13.62 -7.88 17.27
C MET A 295 -12.99 -6.48 17.35
N ASN A 296 -11.69 -6.39 17.10
CA ASN A 296 -10.90 -5.16 17.05
C ASN A 296 -10.87 -4.59 15.63
N TYR A 297 -10.56 -5.44 14.65
CA TYR A 297 -10.56 -5.07 13.24
C TYR A 297 -11.09 -6.20 12.36
N ILE A 298 -11.55 -5.82 11.16
CA ILE A 298 -11.99 -6.72 10.09
C ILE A 298 -11.40 -6.24 8.77
N ARG A 299 -10.82 -7.12 7.96
CA ARG A 299 -10.39 -6.86 6.58
C ARG A 299 -10.77 -8.05 5.69
N VAL A 300 -10.78 -7.85 4.39
CA VAL A 300 -11.22 -8.86 3.41
C VAL A 300 -10.07 -9.16 2.45
N GLU A 301 -9.87 -10.44 2.16
CA GLU A 301 -9.06 -10.93 1.06
C GLU A 301 -9.96 -11.62 0.03
N CYS A 302 -9.99 -11.09 -1.18
CA CYS A 302 -10.69 -11.66 -2.34
C CYS A 302 -9.65 -12.32 -3.25
N VAL A 303 -9.76 -13.62 -3.52
CA VAL A 303 -8.71 -14.37 -4.22
C VAL A 303 -9.24 -15.00 -5.50
N ASP A 304 -8.62 -14.69 -6.64
CA ASP A 304 -9.00 -15.27 -7.94
C ASP A 304 -8.42 -16.67 -8.18
N GLU A 305 -8.86 -17.33 -9.26
CA GLU A 305 -8.42 -18.67 -9.65
C GLU A 305 -6.91 -18.79 -9.93
N LYS A 306 -6.22 -17.67 -10.15
CA LYS A 306 -4.77 -17.63 -10.36
C LYS A 306 -4.00 -17.45 -9.05
N GLY A 307 -4.71 -17.34 -7.92
CA GLY A 307 -4.13 -17.11 -6.60
C GLY A 307 -3.76 -15.65 -6.33
N ARG A 308 -4.16 -14.71 -7.21
CA ARG A 308 -3.94 -13.27 -7.01
C ARG A 308 -4.98 -12.73 -6.05
N ILE A 309 -4.62 -11.70 -5.29
CA ILE A 309 -5.39 -11.27 -4.12
C ILE A 309 -5.73 -9.78 -4.24
N ALA A 310 -6.94 -9.40 -3.87
CA ALA A 310 -7.27 -8.04 -3.48
C ALA A 310 -7.48 -7.97 -1.97
N TRP A 311 -6.84 -6.99 -1.33
CA TRP A 311 -6.88 -6.73 0.10
C TRP A 311 -7.64 -5.43 0.37
N SER A 312 -8.73 -5.52 1.14
CA SER A 312 -9.39 -4.32 1.67
C SER A 312 -8.54 -3.68 2.77
N ASN A 313 -8.73 -2.38 3.00
CA ASN A 313 -8.30 -1.75 4.25
C ASN A 313 -9.04 -2.34 5.47
N PRO A 314 -8.44 -2.29 6.67
CA PRO A 314 -9.07 -2.73 7.90
C PRO A 314 -10.17 -1.75 8.32
N ILE A 315 -11.33 -2.32 8.60
CA ILE A 315 -12.39 -1.70 9.39
C ILE A 315 -11.99 -1.83 10.86
N PHE A 316 -11.69 -0.73 11.52
CA PHE A 316 -11.51 -0.71 12.97
C PHE A 316 -12.89 -0.65 13.63
N VAL A 317 -13.27 -1.71 14.35
CA VAL A 317 -14.63 -1.86 14.91
C VAL A 317 -14.95 -0.76 15.93
N ALA A 318 -13.92 -0.25 16.63
CA ALA A 318 -14.06 0.89 17.53
C ALA A 318 -14.59 2.15 16.83
N ASP A 319 -14.26 2.34 15.55
CA ASP A 319 -14.77 3.49 14.78
C ASP A 319 -16.26 3.39 14.46
N LEU A 320 -16.87 2.21 14.61
CA LEU A 320 -18.27 1.95 14.29
C LEU A 320 -19.20 2.04 15.51
N ALA A 321 -18.64 2.26 16.70
CA ALA A 321 -19.44 2.55 17.88
C ALA A 321 -20.29 3.81 17.63
N GLU A 322 -21.57 3.73 18.02
CA GLU A 322 -22.38 4.94 18.14
C GLU A 322 -21.86 5.71 19.35
N GLU A 323 -21.73 7.04 19.23
CA GLU A 323 -21.45 7.86 20.41
C GLU A 323 -22.61 7.62 21.37
N ASP A 324 -22.33 7.11 22.58
CA ASP A 324 -23.34 7.02 23.62
C ASP A 324 -23.89 8.44 23.85
N GLU A 325 -25.13 8.71 23.45
CA GLU A 325 -25.84 9.92 23.83
C GLU A 325 -25.86 9.97 25.37
N GLN A 326 -25.01 10.82 25.95
CA GLN A 326 -24.94 11.07 27.40
C GLN A 326 -26.18 11.78 27.92
#